data_AF-A0A7S4UNI7-F1
#
_entry.id   AF-A0A7S4UNI7-F1
#
_cell.length_a   1.000
_cell.length_b   1.000
_cell.length_c   1.000
_cell.angle_alpha   90.00
_cell.angle_beta   90.00
_cell.angle_gamma   90.00
#
_symmetry.space_group_name_H-M   'P 1'
#
loop_
_entity.id
_entity.type
_entity.pdbx_description
1 polymer ?
#
loop_
_entity_poly.entity_id
_entity_poly.type
_entity_poly.pdbx_seq_one_letter_code
_entity_poly.pdbx_strand_id
1 'polypeptide(L)'
;MPWLIHPESGAKIEEHLLFVHVPRCGGTSLTQHFHVPEKCQENRSLWGRIGMKWFFFRYKMFEKVNFPIYTIDNAVMFMIFLAGIAKIILAKDGDDVSVGCFMMALSCIVCAFTTFICTAPVIARRLWVRRGFFLFIHHCLFDFMASTEWITGVNMKGYMMHFTASKLLAYGLVSPEEMANVCSMAIVRNPYSRMVSVYMYNRFGSKESFNHFVKDWYKQMRYYRESKETDEWYTPCHCIPQHEYTHIEGKQIVQSIIKQEELKYLKHKEDAEGLMRQDSSVAELPDVVRKALLGMPHTNKRSSNGKTAKKWWEYYDQETLDLTFEIYKDDFEAFNYSPKIEQRPDLVSPVMSKETKLDRMMRNSIAASSLETIASMRNASIKRFSVSGNSLSKAELESLREYSLKEE
;
A
#
# COMPACT_ATOMS: atom_id res chain seq x y z
N MET A 1 3.79 5.29 -4.61
CA MET A 1 2.84 6.31 -5.06
C MET A 1 2.11 6.68 -3.82
N PRO A 2 2.37 7.86 -3.27
CA PRO A 2 1.83 9.09 -3.86
C PRO A 2 2.69 9.92 -4.84
N TRP A 3 2.08 10.98 -5.39
CA TRP A 3 2.40 11.79 -6.57
C TRP A 3 2.25 11.11 -7.93
N LEU A 4 1.26 11.58 -8.68
CA LEU A 4 1.06 11.28 -10.11
C LEU A 4 1.51 12.46 -10.99
N ILE A 5 1.25 13.67 -10.49
CA ILE A 5 1.75 14.94 -11.01
C ILE A 5 2.42 15.62 -9.81
N HIS A 6 3.76 15.73 -9.86
CA HIS A 6 4.59 16.21 -8.76
C HIS A 6 4.76 17.74 -8.82
N PRO A 7 4.91 18.44 -7.68
CA PRO A 7 5.08 19.90 -7.67
C PRO A 7 6.23 20.45 -8.51
N GLU A 8 7.31 19.68 -8.63
CA GLU A 8 8.51 20.08 -9.37
C GLU A 8 8.32 20.08 -10.90
N SER A 9 7.16 19.66 -11.43
CA SER A 9 6.91 19.71 -12.87
C SER A 9 6.68 21.12 -13.43
N GLY A 10 6.76 22.16 -12.59
CA GLY A 10 6.43 23.54 -12.94
C GLY A 10 4.93 23.76 -13.21
N ALA A 11 4.11 22.78 -12.83
CA ALA A 11 2.66 22.87 -12.90
C ALA A 11 2.13 23.80 -11.81
N LYS A 12 0.90 24.28 -11.97
CA LYS A 12 0.26 25.04 -10.89
C LYS A 12 -0.15 24.10 -9.75
N ILE A 13 -0.26 24.61 -8.53
CA ILE A 13 -0.57 23.77 -7.36
C ILE A 13 -1.88 23.00 -7.49
N GLU A 14 -2.88 23.60 -8.14
CA GLU A 14 -4.17 23.00 -8.47
C GLU A 14 -4.09 21.85 -9.49
N GLU A 15 -2.98 21.75 -10.23
CA GLU A 15 -2.71 20.67 -11.17
C GLU A 15 -1.92 19.53 -10.53
N HIS A 16 -1.39 19.72 -9.31
CA HIS A 16 -0.71 18.67 -8.56
C HIS A 16 -1.70 17.62 -8.13
N LEU A 17 -1.33 16.35 -8.32
CA LEU A 17 -2.21 15.22 -8.11
C LEU A 17 -1.56 14.20 -7.18
N LEU A 18 -2.08 14.14 -5.95
CA LEU A 18 -1.64 13.22 -4.92
C LEU A 18 -2.57 12.00 -4.87
N PHE A 19 -2.07 10.84 -5.27
CA PHE A 19 -2.82 9.59 -5.14
C PHE A 19 -2.46 8.86 -3.84
N VAL A 20 -3.41 8.82 -2.89
CA VAL A 20 -3.28 8.03 -1.67
C VAL A 20 -3.74 6.60 -1.96
N HIS A 21 -2.76 5.71 -2.16
CA HIS A 21 -3.03 4.38 -2.65
C HIS A 21 -3.51 3.43 -1.55
N VAL A 22 -4.79 3.06 -1.66
CA VAL A 22 -5.41 2.02 -0.85
C VAL A 22 -5.09 0.63 -1.44
N PRO A 23 -4.44 -0.28 -0.70
CA PRO A 23 -4.06 -1.58 -1.22
C PRO A 23 -5.26 -2.39 -1.73
N ARG A 24 -5.08 -2.98 -2.93
CA ARG A 24 -6.05 -3.85 -3.64
C ARG A 24 -7.29 -3.14 -4.21
N CYS A 25 -7.23 -1.81 -4.33
CA CYS A 25 -8.32 -0.99 -4.87
C CYS A 25 -8.01 -0.41 -6.28
N GLY A 26 -7.00 -0.93 -6.98
CA GLY A 26 -6.72 -0.58 -8.39
C GLY A 26 -5.60 0.44 -8.63
N GLY A 27 -4.76 0.74 -7.63
CA GLY A 27 -3.68 1.72 -7.78
C GLY A 27 -2.60 1.38 -8.81
N THR A 28 -2.30 0.09 -9.05
CA THR A 28 -1.29 -0.33 -10.04
C THR A 28 -1.58 0.19 -11.44
N SER A 29 -2.84 0.14 -11.89
CA SER A 29 -3.21 0.59 -13.23
C SER A 29 -2.88 2.06 -13.42
N LEU A 30 -3.10 2.86 -12.37
CA LEU A 30 -2.85 4.29 -12.36
C LEU A 30 -1.35 4.60 -12.35
N THR A 31 -0.57 3.86 -11.56
CA THR A 31 0.90 3.92 -11.57
C THR A 31 1.48 3.75 -12.97
N GLN A 32 1.00 2.72 -13.69
CA GLN A 32 1.48 2.42 -15.03
C GLN A 32 1.05 3.50 -16.02
N HIS A 33 -0.20 3.99 -15.88
CA HIS A 33 -0.73 5.06 -16.71
C HIS A 33 0.06 6.37 -16.58
N PHE A 34 0.55 6.69 -15.38
CA PHE A 34 1.31 7.91 -15.11
C PHE A 34 2.83 7.77 -15.24
N HIS A 35 3.34 6.61 -15.68
CA HIS A 35 4.77 6.33 -15.81
C HIS A 35 5.57 6.62 -14.53
N VAL A 36 4.96 6.35 -13.36
CA VAL A 36 5.63 6.56 -12.07
C VAL A 36 6.92 5.73 -11.94
N PRO A 37 7.00 4.47 -12.44
CA PRO A 37 8.25 3.72 -12.40
C PRO A 37 9.41 4.41 -13.12
N GLU A 38 9.14 5.05 -14.25
CA GLU A 38 10.14 5.79 -15.02
C GLU A 38 10.51 7.10 -14.31
N LYS A 39 9.50 7.89 -13.93
CA LYS A 39 9.68 9.19 -13.26
C LYS A 39 10.47 9.08 -11.98
N CYS A 40 10.18 8.09 -11.14
CA CYS A 40 10.90 7.94 -9.87
C CYS A 40 12.35 7.44 -10.04
N GLN A 41 12.83 7.18 -11.26
CA GLN A 41 14.23 6.90 -11.56
C GLN A 41 14.97 8.15 -12.04
N GLU A 42 14.24 9.19 -12.45
CA GLU A 42 14.80 10.49 -12.81
C GLU A 42 15.49 11.08 -11.57
N ASN A 43 16.60 11.79 -11.78
CA ASN A 43 17.38 12.45 -10.72
C ASN A 43 17.98 11.53 -9.63
N ARG A 44 17.88 10.20 -9.75
CA ARG A 44 18.49 9.25 -8.81
C ARG A 44 19.92 8.85 -9.18
N SER A 45 20.71 8.53 -8.15
CA SER A 45 22.01 7.89 -8.31
C SER A 45 21.90 6.57 -9.09
N LEU A 46 23.01 6.10 -9.68
CA LEU A 46 23.02 4.81 -10.39
C LEU A 46 22.49 3.67 -9.50
N TRP A 47 22.90 3.63 -8.24
CA TRP A 47 22.41 2.66 -7.26
C TRP A 47 20.90 2.79 -7.03
N GLY A 48 20.41 4.01 -6.78
CA GLY A 48 18.97 4.24 -6.59
C GLY A 48 18.12 3.88 -7.81
N ARG A 49 18.65 4.04 -9.03
CA ARG A 49 17.97 3.64 -10.28
C ARG A 49 17.87 2.13 -10.41
N ILE A 50 18.95 1.41 -10.13
CA ILE A 50 18.95 -0.07 -10.14
C ILE A 50 17.95 -0.59 -9.11
N GLY A 51 17.90 0.01 -7.93
CA GLY A 51 16.99 -0.40 -6.86
C GLY A 51 15.53 -0.19 -7.20
N MET A 52 15.18 0.97 -7.76
CA MET A 52 13.80 1.20 -8.21
C MET A 52 13.41 0.27 -9.37
N LYS A 53 14.30 0.01 -10.33
CA LYS A 53 14.04 -0.99 -11.39
C LYS A 53 13.78 -2.36 -10.82
N TRP A 54 14.59 -2.81 -9.86
CA TRP A 54 14.40 -4.10 -9.20
C TRP A 54 13.10 -4.13 -8.40
N PHE A 55 12.79 -3.09 -7.63
CA PHE A 55 11.53 -2.95 -6.91
C PHE A 55 10.32 -3.13 -7.83
N PHE A 56 10.26 -2.39 -8.94
CA PHE A 56 9.12 -2.48 -9.87
C PHE A 56 9.06 -3.80 -10.65
N PHE A 57 10.21 -4.37 -11.00
CA PHE A 57 10.29 -5.71 -11.56
C PHE A 57 9.65 -6.74 -10.62
N ARG A 58 10.07 -6.73 -9.34
CA ARG A 58 9.55 -7.64 -8.30
C ARG A 58 8.08 -7.39 -8.02
N TYR A 59 7.66 -6.13 -7.95
CA TYR A 59 6.26 -5.74 -7.75
C TYR A 59 5.37 -6.30 -8.86
N LYS A 60 5.71 -6.05 -10.13
CA LYS A 60 4.98 -6.56 -11.31
C LYS A 60 4.92 -8.09 -11.36
N MET A 61 5.97 -8.75 -10.90
CA MET A 61 6.02 -10.21 -10.81
C MET A 61 5.05 -10.74 -9.74
N PHE A 62 5.02 -10.13 -8.55
CA PHE A 62 4.12 -10.53 -7.46
C PHE A 62 2.64 -10.28 -7.74
N GLU A 63 2.31 -9.37 -8.65
CA GLU A 63 0.93 -9.21 -9.13
C GLU A 63 0.40 -10.41 -9.90
N LYS A 64 1.31 -11.17 -10.53
CA LYS A 64 0.97 -12.32 -11.38
C LYS A 64 1.02 -13.63 -10.64
N VAL A 65 1.97 -13.78 -9.71
CA VAL A 65 2.24 -15.05 -9.03
C VAL A 65 2.70 -14.84 -7.59
N ASN A 66 2.16 -15.65 -6.68
CA ASN A 66 2.46 -15.60 -5.26
C ASN A 66 3.86 -16.16 -4.93
N PHE A 67 4.26 -17.22 -5.64
CA PHE A 67 5.55 -17.91 -5.49
C PHE A 67 6.23 -17.99 -6.86
N PRO A 68 7.02 -16.97 -7.25
CA PRO A 68 7.60 -16.86 -8.58
C PRO A 68 8.80 -17.80 -8.72
N ILE A 69 8.56 -19.06 -9.06
CA ILE A 69 9.64 -20.05 -9.25
C ILE A 69 10.42 -19.76 -10.55
N TYR A 70 9.73 -19.42 -11.62
CA TYR A 70 10.33 -19.16 -12.93
C TYR A 70 10.62 -17.67 -13.10
N THR A 71 11.82 -17.25 -12.67
CA THR A 71 12.28 -15.86 -12.73
C THR A 71 13.69 -15.77 -13.29
N ILE A 72 14.04 -14.59 -13.81
CA ILE A 72 15.41 -14.28 -14.22
C ILE A 72 16.35 -14.39 -13.02
N ASP A 73 15.95 -13.87 -11.85
CA ASP A 73 16.71 -13.97 -10.60
C ASP A 73 17.09 -15.43 -10.29
N ASN A 74 16.10 -16.34 -10.34
CA ASN A 74 16.33 -17.75 -10.05
C ASN A 74 17.14 -18.45 -11.14
N ALA A 75 17.00 -18.06 -12.41
CA ALA A 75 17.82 -18.58 -13.49
C ALA A 75 19.29 -18.17 -13.30
N VAL A 76 19.57 -16.91 -12.93
CA VAL A 76 20.92 -16.43 -12.63
C VAL A 76 21.50 -17.18 -11.42
N MET A 77 20.72 -17.33 -10.34
CA MET A 77 21.17 -18.10 -9.16
C MET A 77 21.42 -19.57 -9.51
N PHE A 78 20.62 -20.18 -10.37
CA PHE A 78 20.86 -21.54 -10.85
C PHE A 78 22.17 -21.65 -11.63
N MET A 79 22.50 -20.67 -12.47
CA MET A 79 23.79 -20.64 -13.19
C MET A 79 24.98 -20.47 -12.23
N ILE A 80 24.87 -19.62 -11.21
CA ILE A 80 25.91 -19.45 -10.17
C ILE A 80 26.08 -20.77 -9.39
N PHE A 81 24.98 -21.46 -9.08
CA PHE A 81 25.02 -22.76 -8.44
C PHE A 81 25.75 -23.81 -9.29
N LEU A 82 25.45 -23.90 -10.60
CA LEU A 82 26.14 -24.80 -11.53
C LEU A 82 27.63 -24.45 -11.67
N ALA A 83 27.98 -23.17 -11.70
CA ALA A 83 29.37 -22.72 -11.71
C ALA A 83 30.11 -23.14 -10.42
N GLY A 84 29.43 -23.07 -9.27
CA GLY A 84 29.96 -23.59 -8.00
C GLY A 84 30.23 -25.09 -8.04
N ILE A 85 29.29 -25.89 -8.57
CA ILE A 85 29.49 -27.33 -8.80
C ILE A 85 30.68 -27.58 -9.73
N ALA A 86 30.75 -26.89 -10.86
CA ALA A 86 31.85 -27.03 -11.81
C ALA A 86 33.21 -26.72 -11.17
N LYS A 87 33.28 -25.67 -10.33
CA LYS A 87 34.51 -25.32 -9.61
C LYS A 87 34.96 -26.41 -8.64
N ILE A 88 34.02 -27.11 -7.99
CA ILE A 88 34.32 -28.23 -7.09
C ILE A 88 34.79 -29.45 -7.90
N ILE A 89 34.11 -29.78 -9.00
CA ILE A 89 34.45 -30.94 -9.84
C ILE A 89 35.82 -30.77 -10.52
N LEU A 90 36.15 -29.55 -10.96
CA LEU A 90 37.40 -29.23 -11.64
C LEU A 90 38.57 -28.94 -10.67
N ALA A 91 38.33 -28.94 -9.36
CA ALA A 91 39.37 -28.75 -8.36
C ALA A 91 40.35 -29.93 -8.38
N LYS A 92 41.64 -29.63 -8.51
CA LYS A 92 42.73 -30.63 -8.38
C LYS A 92 43.03 -30.88 -6.90
N ASP A 93 43.77 -31.95 -6.61
CA ASP A 93 44.22 -32.23 -5.24
C ASP A 93 44.97 -31.03 -4.66
N GLY A 94 44.47 -30.51 -3.53
CA GLY A 94 45.00 -29.32 -2.86
C GLY A 94 44.36 -27.99 -3.27
N ASP A 95 43.49 -27.96 -4.29
CA ASP A 95 42.74 -26.75 -4.66
C ASP A 95 41.70 -26.38 -3.59
N ASP A 96 41.55 -25.09 -3.31
CA ASP A 96 40.48 -24.59 -2.45
C ASP A 96 39.10 -24.70 -3.14
N VAL A 97 38.20 -25.45 -2.49
CA VAL A 97 36.80 -25.66 -2.90
C VAL A 97 35.82 -24.70 -2.20
N SER A 98 36.31 -23.89 -1.24
CA SER A 98 35.49 -23.00 -0.42
C SER A 98 34.65 -22.03 -1.27
N VAL A 99 35.23 -21.50 -2.35
CA VAL A 99 34.56 -20.59 -3.30
C VAL A 99 33.38 -21.28 -3.98
N GLY A 100 33.55 -22.53 -4.42
CA GLY A 100 32.47 -23.31 -5.04
C GLY A 100 31.33 -23.57 -4.06
N CYS A 101 31.66 -23.97 -2.83
CA CYS A 101 30.69 -24.15 -1.75
C CYS A 101 29.93 -22.86 -1.43
N PHE A 102 30.64 -21.72 -1.35
CA PHE A 102 30.05 -20.41 -1.10
C PHE A 102 29.09 -20.00 -2.21
N MET A 103 29.47 -20.16 -3.48
CA MET A 103 28.61 -19.86 -4.63
C MET A 103 27.31 -20.68 -4.59
N MET A 104 27.41 -21.98 -4.29
CA MET A 104 26.25 -22.85 -4.15
C MET A 104 25.35 -22.41 -3.00
N ALA A 105 25.92 -22.19 -1.82
CA ALA A 105 25.17 -21.76 -0.63
C ALA A 105 24.46 -20.42 -0.85
N LEU A 106 25.18 -19.42 -1.38
CA LEU A 106 24.62 -18.11 -1.70
C LEU A 106 23.46 -18.22 -2.68
N SER A 107 23.61 -19.02 -3.74
CA SER A 107 22.57 -19.23 -4.74
C SER A 107 21.31 -19.85 -4.14
N CYS A 108 21.46 -20.87 -3.29
CA CYS A 108 20.34 -21.49 -2.59
C CYS A 108 19.63 -20.51 -1.65
N ILE A 109 20.40 -19.73 -0.88
CA ILE A 109 19.86 -18.73 0.06
C ILE A 109 19.09 -17.66 -0.70
N VAL A 110 19.69 -17.06 -1.74
CA VAL A 110 19.06 -16.01 -2.53
C VAL A 110 17.80 -16.55 -3.21
N CYS A 111 17.85 -17.72 -3.85
CA CYS A 111 16.69 -18.33 -4.51
C CYS A 111 15.56 -18.61 -3.51
N ALA A 112 15.86 -19.16 -2.34
CA ALA A 112 14.87 -19.40 -1.29
C ALA A 112 14.24 -18.09 -0.79
N PHE A 113 15.08 -17.07 -0.59
CA PHE A 113 14.66 -15.77 -0.09
C PHE A 113 13.78 -15.05 -1.10
N THR A 114 14.18 -14.97 -2.37
CA THR A 114 13.44 -14.27 -3.42
C THR A 114 12.19 -15.03 -3.87
N THR A 115 12.15 -16.37 -3.77
CA THR A 115 11.03 -17.16 -4.31
C THR A 115 9.97 -17.47 -3.27
N PHE A 116 10.36 -17.71 -2.02
CA PHE A 116 9.44 -18.21 -1.00
C PHE A 116 9.32 -17.25 0.17
N ILE A 117 10.44 -16.81 0.76
CA ILE A 117 10.43 -16.07 2.03
C ILE A 117 9.96 -14.62 1.83
N CYS A 118 10.54 -13.90 0.87
CA CYS A 118 10.23 -12.49 0.60
C CYS A 118 9.11 -12.33 -0.42
N THR A 119 8.06 -13.12 -0.24
CA THR A 119 6.82 -13.05 -1.02
C THR A 119 5.71 -12.38 -0.21
N ALA A 120 4.74 -11.78 -0.88
CA ALA A 120 3.60 -11.16 -0.20
C ALA A 120 2.87 -12.12 0.77
N PRO A 121 2.55 -13.38 0.41
CA PRO A 121 1.92 -14.32 1.34
C PRO A 121 2.71 -14.58 2.62
N VAL A 122 4.05 -14.70 2.52
CA VAL A 122 4.88 -14.99 3.70
C VAL A 122 5.14 -13.73 4.53
N ILE A 123 5.55 -12.63 3.89
CA ILE A 123 5.82 -11.35 4.57
C ILE A 123 4.54 -10.84 5.26
N ALA A 124 3.39 -10.87 4.60
CA ALA A 124 2.16 -10.40 5.21
C ALA A 124 1.78 -11.24 6.44
N ARG A 125 2.01 -12.56 6.41
CA ARG A 125 1.47 -13.49 7.41
C ARG A 125 2.43 -13.89 8.52
N ARG A 126 3.73 -13.67 8.35
CA ARG A 126 4.76 -14.05 9.33
C ARG A 126 5.50 -12.81 9.81
N LEU A 127 5.10 -12.32 10.99
CA LEU A 127 5.62 -11.11 11.63
C LEU A 127 7.16 -11.06 11.67
N TRP A 128 7.81 -12.16 12.07
CA TRP A 128 9.26 -12.21 12.18
C TRP A 128 9.96 -12.14 10.80
N VAL A 129 9.38 -12.77 9.77
CA VAL A 129 9.91 -12.67 8.39
C VAL A 129 9.81 -11.23 7.90
N ARG A 130 8.66 -10.58 8.13
CA ARG A 130 8.45 -9.18 7.75
C ARG A 130 9.44 -8.23 8.40
N ARG A 131 9.68 -8.37 9.70
CA ARG A 131 10.65 -7.55 10.44
C ARG A 131 12.06 -7.77 9.91
N GLY A 132 12.46 -9.02 9.71
CA GLY A 132 13.75 -9.36 9.10
C GLY A 132 13.91 -8.74 7.71
N PHE A 133 12.85 -8.79 6.88
CA PHE A 133 12.83 -8.16 5.56
C PHE A 133 13.06 -6.65 5.65
N PHE A 134 12.33 -5.91 6.51
CA PHE A 134 12.53 -4.46 6.60
C PHE A 134 13.89 -4.06 7.15
N LEU A 135 14.43 -4.79 8.13
CA LEU A 135 15.79 -4.56 8.63
C LEU A 135 16.82 -4.76 7.50
N PHE A 136 16.66 -5.81 6.70
CA PHE A 136 17.53 -6.06 5.54
C PHE A 136 17.43 -4.95 4.50
N ILE A 137 16.21 -4.54 4.10
CA ILE A 137 16.02 -3.47 3.11
C ILE A 137 16.64 -2.15 3.59
N HIS A 138 16.39 -1.77 4.85
CA HIS A 138 16.84 -0.48 5.34
C HIS A 138 18.32 -0.46 5.67
N HIS A 139 18.80 -1.39 6.50
CA HIS A 139 20.16 -1.35 7.01
C HIS A 139 21.19 -2.01 6.10
N CYS A 140 20.82 -3.07 5.37
CA CYS A 140 21.76 -3.73 4.46
C CYS A 140 21.74 -3.13 3.05
N LEU A 141 20.56 -2.70 2.57
CA LEU A 141 20.45 -2.09 1.25
C LEU A 141 20.38 -0.55 1.28
N PHE A 142 20.46 0.10 2.45
CA PHE A 142 20.51 1.57 2.57
C PHE A 142 19.38 2.29 1.81
N ASP A 143 18.15 1.83 1.99
CA ASP A 143 16.96 2.37 1.31
C ASP A 143 17.09 2.42 -0.24
N PHE A 144 17.87 1.49 -0.80
CA PHE A 144 18.08 1.27 -2.24
C PHE A 144 16.79 1.31 -3.07
N MET A 145 15.68 0.83 -2.49
CA MET A 145 14.38 0.74 -3.12
C MET A 145 13.38 1.82 -2.67
N ALA A 146 13.79 2.90 -2.02
CA ALA A 146 12.88 3.94 -1.53
C ALA A 146 12.98 5.21 -2.35
N SER A 147 11.85 5.77 -2.78
CA SER A 147 11.77 7.13 -3.33
C SER A 147 10.79 7.94 -2.51
N THR A 148 11.31 8.84 -1.67
CA THR A 148 10.54 9.76 -0.84
C THR A 148 9.83 10.81 -1.66
N GLU A 149 10.51 11.36 -2.68
CA GLU A 149 9.96 12.32 -3.64
C GLU A 149 8.70 11.79 -4.32
N TRP A 150 8.73 10.55 -4.82
CA TRP A 150 7.58 9.90 -5.47
C TRP A 150 6.78 8.99 -4.52
N ILE A 151 7.04 9.15 -3.22
CA ILE A 151 6.46 8.41 -2.10
C ILE A 151 6.16 6.94 -2.46
N THR A 152 7.18 6.25 -2.98
CA THR A 152 7.08 4.90 -3.54
C THR A 152 8.26 4.04 -3.11
N GLY A 153 8.13 2.73 -3.31
CA GLY A 153 9.16 1.81 -2.87
C GLY A 153 8.99 1.32 -1.43
N VAL A 154 10.11 0.97 -0.79
CA VAL A 154 10.13 0.37 0.56
C VAL A 154 11.35 0.84 1.35
N ASN A 155 11.13 1.18 2.63
CA ASN A 155 12.15 1.56 3.62
C ASN A 155 11.83 0.93 5.00
N MET A 156 12.52 1.36 6.08
CA MET A 156 12.24 0.86 7.44
C MET A 156 10.81 1.08 7.94
N LYS A 157 10.11 2.09 7.41
CA LYS A 157 8.73 2.41 7.78
C LYS A 157 7.72 1.54 7.03
N GLY A 158 8.18 0.76 6.05
CA GLY A 158 7.40 -0.19 5.29
C GLY A 158 7.26 0.19 3.82
N TYR A 159 6.16 -0.23 3.20
CA TYR A 159 5.87 0.07 1.80
C TYR A 159 5.29 1.49 1.68
N MET A 160 6.09 2.43 1.20
CA MET A 160 5.76 3.87 1.18
C MET A 160 4.51 4.17 0.34
N MET A 161 4.31 3.39 -0.72
CA MET A 161 3.11 3.47 -1.56
C MET A 161 1.83 2.99 -0.88
N HIS A 162 1.88 2.51 0.36
CA HIS A 162 0.72 2.08 1.15
C HIS A 162 0.71 2.76 2.53
N PHE A 163 1.32 3.94 2.65
CA PHE A 163 1.17 4.74 3.85
C PHE A 163 -0.24 5.31 3.94
N THR A 164 -0.80 5.25 5.15
CA THR A 164 -2.06 5.90 5.50
C THR A 164 -1.89 7.42 5.43
N ALA A 165 -3.00 8.16 5.30
CA ALA A 165 -2.88 9.61 5.22
C ALA A 165 -2.28 10.21 6.51
N SER A 166 -2.59 9.63 7.67
CA SER A 166 -1.91 9.96 8.95
C SER A 166 -0.39 9.78 8.86
N LYS A 167 0.10 8.67 8.29
CA LYS A 167 1.54 8.43 8.13
C LYS A 167 2.21 9.36 7.12
N LEU A 168 1.53 9.72 6.03
CA LEU A 168 2.05 10.68 5.06
C LEU A 168 2.37 12.01 5.75
N LEU A 169 1.46 12.49 6.60
CA LEU A 169 1.66 13.71 7.40
C LEU A 169 2.69 13.51 8.51
N ALA A 170 2.60 12.43 9.29
CA ALA A 170 3.46 12.17 10.44
C ALA A 170 4.93 11.98 10.05
N TYR A 171 5.20 11.41 8.87
CA TYR A 171 6.55 11.22 8.36
C TYR A 171 7.06 12.41 7.54
N GLY A 172 6.26 13.48 7.40
CA GLY A 172 6.64 14.67 6.62
C GLY A 172 6.83 14.40 5.14
N LEU A 173 6.13 13.38 4.60
CA LEU A 173 6.15 13.06 3.17
C LEU A 173 5.18 13.94 2.38
N VAL A 174 4.15 14.44 3.08
CA VAL A 174 3.22 15.47 2.61
C VAL A 174 2.99 16.40 3.80
N SER A 175 3.12 17.71 3.61
CA SER A 175 2.78 18.69 4.63
C SER A 175 1.25 18.84 4.78
N PRO A 176 0.74 19.32 5.93
CA PRO A 176 -0.68 19.61 6.07
C PRO A 176 -1.20 20.60 5.03
N GLU A 177 -0.40 21.61 4.68
CA GLU A 177 -0.72 22.59 3.64
C GLU A 177 -0.80 21.94 2.25
N GLU A 178 0.17 21.11 1.88
CA GLU A 178 0.11 20.36 0.62
C GLU A 178 -1.13 19.46 0.58
N MET A 179 -1.40 18.67 1.64
CA MET A 179 -2.58 17.79 1.69
C MET A 179 -3.90 18.56 1.51
N ALA A 180 -3.97 19.79 2.03
CA ALA A 180 -5.14 20.66 1.94
C ALA A 180 -5.28 21.33 0.56
N ASN A 181 -4.17 21.67 -0.09
CA ASN A 181 -4.17 22.50 -1.31
C ASN A 181 -4.01 21.70 -2.61
N VAL A 182 -3.36 20.53 -2.59
CA VAL A 182 -3.24 19.70 -3.79
C VAL A 182 -4.50 18.88 -4.03
N CYS A 183 -4.77 18.53 -5.28
CA CYS A 183 -5.85 17.61 -5.60
C CYS A 183 -5.48 16.20 -5.11
N SER A 184 -5.96 15.82 -3.93
CA SER A 184 -5.73 14.49 -3.36
C SER A 184 -6.87 13.53 -3.67
N MET A 185 -6.54 12.32 -4.09
CA MET A 185 -7.52 11.29 -4.43
C MET A 185 -7.16 9.91 -3.91
N ALA A 186 -8.17 9.10 -3.64
CA ALA A 186 -8.04 7.69 -3.31
C ALA A 186 -9.12 6.86 -4.02
N ILE A 187 -8.78 5.62 -4.37
CA ILE A 187 -9.76 4.65 -4.87
C ILE A 187 -10.01 3.65 -3.75
N VAL A 188 -11.27 3.52 -3.35
CA VAL A 188 -11.75 2.54 -2.36
C VAL A 188 -12.60 1.49 -3.06
N ARG A 189 -12.91 0.39 -2.38
CA ARG A 189 -13.67 -0.72 -2.91
C ARG A 189 -14.64 -1.23 -1.87
N ASN A 190 -15.78 -1.79 -2.30
CA ASN A 190 -16.65 -2.56 -1.41
C ASN A 190 -15.81 -3.51 -0.51
N PRO A 191 -15.93 -3.44 0.84
CA PRO A 191 -15.06 -4.16 1.75
C PRO A 191 -15.06 -5.69 1.57
N TYR A 192 -16.21 -6.30 1.27
CA TYR A 192 -16.28 -7.74 0.99
C TYR A 192 -15.54 -8.10 -0.30
N SER A 193 -15.74 -7.30 -1.36
CA SER A 193 -15.01 -7.48 -2.61
C SER A 193 -13.50 -7.28 -2.43
N ARG A 194 -13.08 -6.35 -1.55
CA ARG A 194 -11.68 -6.12 -1.17
C ARG A 194 -11.08 -7.33 -0.47
N MET A 195 -11.76 -7.93 0.52
CA MET A 195 -11.24 -9.11 1.22
C MET A 195 -10.97 -10.28 0.26
N VAL A 196 -11.84 -10.52 -0.72
CA VAL A 196 -11.59 -11.53 -1.77
C VAL A 196 -10.35 -11.18 -2.60
N SER A 197 -10.14 -9.90 -2.92
CA SER A 197 -8.92 -9.43 -3.62
C SER A 197 -7.66 -9.62 -2.78
N VAL A 198 -7.75 -9.41 -1.46
CA VAL A 198 -6.67 -9.62 -0.50
C VAL A 198 -6.34 -11.12 -0.39
N TYR A 199 -7.34 -11.98 -0.25
CA TYR A 199 -7.18 -13.44 -0.28
C TYR A 199 -6.49 -13.91 -1.56
N MET A 200 -6.97 -13.44 -2.71
CA MET A 200 -6.42 -13.82 -4.01
C MET A 200 -4.96 -13.43 -4.20
N TYR A 201 -4.49 -12.42 -3.47
CA TYR A 201 -3.12 -11.94 -3.51
C TYR A 201 -2.23 -12.61 -2.45
N ASN A 202 -2.75 -12.84 -1.24
CA ASN A 202 -1.95 -13.31 -0.10
C ASN A 202 -2.12 -14.81 0.24
N ARG A 203 -2.88 -15.58 -0.54
CA ARG A 203 -3.06 -17.01 -0.26
C ARG A 203 -1.80 -17.87 -0.50
N PHE A 204 -1.63 -18.90 0.31
CA PHE A 204 -0.61 -19.95 0.16
C PHE A 204 -0.98 -20.94 -0.98
N GLY A 205 -1.08 -20.43 -2.20
CA GLY A 205 -1.43 -21.21 -3.38
C GLY A 205 -2.92 -21.56 -3.48
N SER A 206 -3.24 -22.51 -4.37
CA SER A 206 -4.63 -22.86 -4.71
C SER A 206 -5.35 -23.72 -3.66
N LYS A 207 -4.60 -24.35 -2.75
CA LYS A 207 -5.15 -25.27 -1.74
C LYS A 207 -5.69 -24.55 -0.49
N GLU A 208 -5.34 -23.30 -0.27
CA GLU A 208 -5.87 -22.53 0.85
C GLU A 208 -7.31 -22.08 0.56
N SER A 209 -8.25 -22.44 1.44
CA SER A 209 -9.64 -22.00 1.34
C SER A 209 -9.80 -20.55 1.80
N PHE A 210 -10.84 -19.88 1.29
CA PHE A 210 -11.17 -18.51 1.70
C PHE A 210 -11.53 -18.43 3.19
N ASN A 211 -12.31 -19.38 3.72
CA ASN A 211 -12.66 -19.44 5.14
C ASN A 211 -11.42 -19.54 6.04
N HIS A 212 -10.47 -20.43 5.71
CA HIS A 212 -9.22 -20.54 6.45
C HIS A 212 -8.41 -19.23 6.40
N PHE A 213 -8.31 -18.62 5.21
CA PHE A 213 -7.62 -17.35 5.03
C PHE A 213 -8.21 -16.23 5.89
N VAL A 214 -9.53 -16.01 5.85
CA VAL A 214 -10.21 -14.93 6.60
C VAL A 214 -10.00 -15.10 8.10
N LYS A 215 -10.11 -16.34 8.62
CA LYS A 215 -9.85 -16.64 10.04
C LYS A 215 -8.42 -16.30 10.47
N ASP A 216 -7.44 -16.68 9.66
CA ASP A 216 -6.04 -16.37 9.96
C ASP A 216 -5.76 -14.86 9.83
N TRP A 217 -6.33 -14.23 8.80
CA TRP A 217 -6.19 -12.79 8.56
C TRP A 217 -6.77 -11.96 9.71
N TYR A 218 -7.95 -12.34 10.20
CA TYR A 218 -8.59 -11.74 11.37
C TYR A 218 -7.72 -11.81 12.64
N LYS A 219 -7.02 -12.94 12.85
CA LYS A 219 -6.05 -13.09 13.95
C LYS A 219 -4.84 -12.17 13.79
N GLN A 220 -4.33 -12.03 12.57
CA GLN A 220 -3.20 -11.14 12.30
C GLN A 220 -3.56 -9.66 12.50
N MET A 221 -4.83 -9.30 12.37
CA MET A 221 -5.33 -7.96 12.65
C MET A 221 -5.45 -7.63 14.13
N ARG A 222 -5.04 -8.52 15.03
CA ARG A 222 -5.08 -8.30 16.48
C ARG A 222 -4.48 -6.94 16.89
N TYR A 223 -3.29 -6.60 16.42
CA TYR A 223 -2.63 -5.33 16.76
C TYR A 223 -3.47 -4.12 16.36
N TYR A 224 -4.01 -4.12 15.13
CA TYR A 224 -4.88 -3.05 14.69
C TYR A 224 -6.20 -3.00 15.49
N ARG A 225 -6.82 -4.15 15.79
CA ARG A 225 -8.09 -4.17 16.54
C ARG A 225 -7.93 -3.75 17.99
N GLU A 226 -6.82 -4.11 18.63
CA GLU A 226 -6.57 -3.82 20.05
C GLU A 226 -6.02 -2.40 20.26
N SER A 227 -5.16 -1.90 19.37
CA SER A 227 -4.44 -0.62 19.59
C SER A 227 -4.47 0.33 18.41
N LYS A 228 -5.24 0.04 17.34
CA LYS A 228 -5.25 0.81 16.08
C LYS A 228 -3.86 0.99 15.46
N GLU A 229 -2.95 0.07 15.75
CA GLU A 229 -1.59 0.08 15.20
C GLU A 229 -1.63 -0.15 13.68
N THR A 230 -1.10 0.81 12.94
CA THR A 230 -1.05 0.77 11.48
C THR A 230 0.37 0.58 10.95
N ASP A 231 1.41 0.63 11.79
CA ASP A 231 2.79 0.41 11.38
C ASP A 231 2.99 -0.94 10.71
N GLU A 232 3.64 -0.93 9.54
CA GLU A 232 3.87 -2.14 8.73
C GLU A 232 4.69 -3.17 9.51
N TRP A 233 5.43 -2.71 10.52
CA TRP A 233 6.14 -3.54 11.48
C TRP A 233 5.20 -4.54 12.18
N TYR A 234 3.97 -4.14 12.52
CA TYR A 234 3.00 -4.95 13.28
C TYR A 234 1.80 -5.39 12.44
N THR A 235 1.28 -4.50 11.59
CA THR A 235 0.07 -4.71 10.82
C THR A 235 0.39 -4.63 9.33
N PRO A 236 0.20 -5.69 8.53
CA PRO A 236 0.34 -5.61 7.08
C PRO A 236 -0.56 -4.52 6.50
N CYS A 237 -0.06 -3.70 5.57
CA CYS A 237 -0.87 -2.67 4.90
C CYS A 237 -2.16 -3.23 4.28
N HIS A 238 -2.10 -4.44 3.73
CA HIS A 238 -3.27 -5.10 3.14
C HIS A 238 -4.37 -5.43 4.15
N CYS A 239 -4.06 -5.49 5.44
CA CYS A 239 -5.03 -5.68 6.52
C CYS A 239 -5.77 -4.40 6.89
N ILE A 240 -5.08 -3.26 6.81
CA ILE A 240 -5.57 -1.98 7.34
C ILE A 240 -6.89 -1.62 6.64
N PRO A 241 -7.93 -1.19 7.38
CA PRO A 241 -9.16 -0.66 6.80
C PRO A 241 -8.90 0.53 5.87
N GLN A 242 -9.77 0.70 4.88
CA GLN A 242 -9.60 1.70 3.83
C GLN A 242 -9.80 3.14 4.34
N HIS A 243 -10.63 3.34 5.37
CA HIS A 243 -10.83 4.67 5.97
C HIS A 243 -9.53 5.20 6.58
N GLU A 244 -8.65 4.37 7.14
CA GLU A 244 -7.34 4.80 7.67
C GLU A 244 -6.45 5.44 6.59
N TYR A 245 -6.64 5.07 5.33
CA TYR A 245 -5.91 5.67 4.22
C TYR A 245 -6.45 7.04 3.81
N THR A 246 -7.66 7.39 4.19
CA THR A 246 -8.38 8.53 3.62
C THR A 246 -8.88 9.52 4.68
N HIS A 247 -8.98 9.05 5.91
CA HIS A 247 -9.51 9.76 7.06
C HIS A 247 -8.46 9.82 8.17
N ILE A 248 -8.56 10.86 8.97
CA ILE A 248 -7.88 10.98 10.26
C ILE A 248 -8.97 11.29 11.28
N GLU A 249 -9.10 10.44 12.30
CA GLU A 249 -10.08 10.62 13.38
C GLU A 249 -11.54 10.75 12.88
N GLY A 250 -11.88 9.97 11.85
CA GLY A 250 -13.20 10.00 11.24
C GLY A 250 -13.47 11.20 10.33
N LYS A 251 -12.53 12.16 10.23
CA LYS A 251 -12.60 13.25 9.25
C LYS A 251 -11.90 12.84 7.96
N GLN A 252 -12.61 12.91 6.84
CA GLN A 252 -12.01 12.73 5.51
C GLN A 252 -11.00 13.86 5.26
N ILE A 253 -9.75 13.49 4.97
CA ILE A 253 -8.69 14.45 4.60
C ILE A 253 -8.25 14.32 3.15
N VAL A 254 -8.50 13.16 2.52
CA VAL A 254 -8.32 13.00 1.06
C VAL A 254 -9.52 13.63 0.36
N GLN A 255 -9.29 14.57 -0.55
CA GLN A 255 -10.35 15.39 -1.12
C GLN A 255 -11.35 14.59 -1.97
N SER A 256 -10.86 13.68 -2.81
CA SER A 256 -11.69 12.85 -3.70
C SER A 256 -11.59 11.36 -3.35
N ILE A 257 -12.71 10.72 -3.03
CA ILE A 257 -12.77 9.28 -2.77
C ILE A 257 -13.67 8.62 -3.81
N ILE A 258 -13.08 7.71 -4.60
CA ILE A 258 -13.76 7.06 -5.72
C ILE A 258 -14.00 5.59 -5.42
N LYS A 259 -15.22 5.11 -5.63
CA LYS A 259 -15.55 3.68 -5.52
C LYS A 259 -15.08 2.93 -6.78
N GLN A 260 -14.30 1.87 -6.60
CA GLN A 260 -13.66 1.14 -7.70
C GLN A 260 -14.69 0.58 -8.70
N GLU A 261 -15.85 0.14 -8.21
CA GLU A 261 -16.98 -0.36 -9.00
C GLU A 261 -17.63 0.71 -9.90
N GLU A 262 -17.42 2.00 -9.61
CA GLU A 262 -17.96 3.14 -10.35
C GLU A 262 -16.98 3.62 -11.44
N LEU A 263 -15.70 3.22 -11.39
CA LEU A 263 -14.71 3.55 -12.42
C LEU A 263 -15.11 3.08 -13.83
N LYS A 264 -16.01 2.10 -13.92
CA LYS A 264 -16.56 1.64 -15.21
C LYS A 264 -17.27 2.75 -15.98
N TYR A 265 -17.69 3.81 -15.31
CA TYR A 265 -18.36 4.95 -15.92
C TYR A 265 -17.38 5.99 -16.50
N LEU A 266 -16.09 5.92 -16.15
CA LEU A 266 -15.04 6.82 -16.65
C LEU A 266 -14.26 6.22 -17.83
N LYS A 267 -14.84 5.25 -18.53
CA LYS A 267 -14.17 4.59 -19.66
C LYS A 267 -14.15 5.45 -20.92
N HIS A 268 -15.28 6.09 -21.20
CA HIS A 268 -15.49 6.90 -22.40
C HIS A 268 -15.86 8.32 -21.98
N LYS A 269 -15.45 9.29 -22.79
CA LYS A 269 -15.70 10.71 -22.48
C LYS A 269 -17.19 11.02 -22.55
N GLU A 270 -17.90 10.36 -23.47
CA GLU A 270 -19.33 10.49 -23.70
C GLU A 270 -20.15 9.94 -22.52
N ASP A 271 -19.69 8.85 -21.89
CA ASP A 271 -20.32 8.29 -20.69
C ASP A 271 -20.25 9.28 -19.51
N ALA A 272 -19.18 10.08 -19.43
CA ALA A 272 -18.96 11.00 -18.34
C ALA A 272 -19.99 12.14 -18.27
N GLU A 273 -20.53 12.57 -19.41
CA GLU A 273 -21.55 13.63 -19.46
C GLU A 273 -22.92 13.16 -18.96
N GLY A 274 -23.25 11.87 -19.17
CA GLY A 274 -24.47 11.26 -18.65
C GLY A 274 -24.47 11.07 -17.13
N LEU A 275 -23.30 11.04 -16.50
CA LEU A 275 -23.14 10.73 -15.07
C LEU A 275 -23.49 11.86 -14.11
N MET A 276 -23.52 13.11 -14.55
CA MET A 276 -23.92 14.22 -13.67
C MET A 276 -25.37 14.08 -13.17
N ARG A 277 -26.13 13.10 -13.68
CA ARG A 277 -27.50 12.78 -13.27
C ARG A 277 -27.59 11.62 -12.28
N GLN A 278 -26.50 10.88 -12.03
CA GLN A 278 -26.50 9.74 -11.12
C GLN A 278 -25.80 10.10 -9.80
N ASP A 279 -26.43 9.75 -8.68
CA ASP A 279 -25.81 9.80 -7.36
C ASP A 279 -24.63 8.81 -7.31
N SER A 280 -23.43 9.32 -7.57
CA SER A 280 -22.20 8.54 -7.71
C SER A 280 -20.99 9.34 -7.26
N SER A 281 -19.98 8.66 -6.73
CA SER A 281 -18.72 9.29 -6.29
C SER A 281 -17.92 9.92 -7.44
N VAL A 282 -18.26 9.59 -8.68
CA VAL A 282 -17.59 10.11 -9.88
C VAL A 282 -18.22 11.37 -10.47
N ALA A 283 -19.43 11.76 -10.03
CA ALA A 283 -20.16 12.89 -10.60
C ALA A 283 -19.44 14.22 -10.33
N GLU A 284 -18.97 14.43 -9.09
CA GLU A 284 -18.41 15.70 -8.59
C GLU A 284 -16.87 15.74 -8.58
N LEU A 285 -16.21 14.88 -9.37
CA LEU A 285 -14.75 14.85 -9.39
C LEU A 285 -14.16 16.13 -10.00
N PRO A 286 -13.11 16.70 -9.37
CA PRO A 286 -12.30 17.75 -9.98
C PRO A 286 -11.80 17.34 -11.35
N ASP A 287 -11.68 18.29 -12.28
CA ASP A 287 -11.29 18.02 -13.66
C ASP A 287 -9.93 17.31 -13.78
N VAL A 288 -8.97 17.66 -12.92
CA VAL A 288 -7.65 17.01 -12.89
C VAL A 288 -7.76 15.54 -12.49
N VAL A 289 -8.60 15.21 -11.49
CA VAL A 289 -8.86 13.84 -11.04
C VAL A 289 -9.61 13.06 -12.13
N ARG A 290 -10.65 13.67 -12.73
CA ARG A 290 -11.42 13.06 -13.82
C ARG A 290 -10.52 12.73 -15.01
N LYS A 291 -9.70 13.69 -15.46
CA LYS A 291 -8.71 13.49 -16.54
C LYS A 291 -7.72 12.38 -16.22
N ALA A 292 -7.26 12.29 -14.97
CA ALA A 292 -6.34 11.24 -14.53
C ALA A 292 -6.94 9.83 -14.56
N LEU A 293 -8.26 9.72 -14.37
CA LEU A 293 -8.97 8.44 -14.37
C LEU A 293 -9.50 8.06 -15.77
N LEU A 294 -9.68 9.03 -16.67
CA LEU A 294 -10.16 8.80 -18.04
C LEU A 294 -9.19 7.90 -18.79
N GLY A 295 -9.71 6.81 -19.37
CA GLY A 295 -8.91 5.86 -20.13
C GLY A 295 -8.00 4.97 -19.28
N MET A 296 -8.12 5.01 -17.94
CA MET A 296 -7.33 4.14 -17.07
C MET A 296 -7.56 2.67 -17.47
N PRO A 297 -6.50 1.93 -17.84
CA PRO A 297 -6.66 0.59 -18.38
C PRO A 297 -7.25 -0.31 -17.28
N HIS A 298 -8.39 -0.92 -17.57
CA HIS A 298 -9.01 -1.91 -16.68
C HIS A 298 -8.26 -3.25 -16.77
N THR A 299 -6.99 -3.25 -16.36
CA THR A 299 -6.11 -4.42 -16.34
C THR A 299 -6.55 -5.48 -15.33
N ASN A 300 -7.52 -5.18 -14.46
CA ASN A 300 -8.12 -6.14 -13.55
C ASN A 300 -9.05 -7.16 -14.21
N LYS A 301 -9.22 -7.14 -15.54
CA LYS A 301 -9.65 -8.35 -16.27
C LYS A 301 -8.53 -9.40 -16.12
N ARG A 302 -8.45 -10.06 -14.96
CA ARG A 302 -7.81 -11.38 -14.88
C ARG A 302 -8.48 -12.19 -15.97
N SER A 303 -7.74 -12.49 -17.04
CA SER A 303 -8.28 -13.27 -18.13
C SER A 303 -8.72 -14.59 -17.50
N SER A 304 -10.02 -14.72 -17.35
CA SER A 304 -10.67 -16.00 -17.14
C SER A 304 -10.38 -16.76 -18.42
N ASN A 305 -9.19 -17.38 -18.53
CA ASN A 305 -8.84 -18.29 -19.60
C ASN A 305 -9.75 -19.53 -19.48
N GLY A 306 -11.01 -19.37 -19.86
CA GLY A 306 -12.04 -20.40 -20.00
C GLY A 306 -12.76 -20.87 -18.74
N LYS A 307 -12.21 -20.68 -17.53
CA LYS A 307 -12.89 -21.07 -16.27
C LYS A 307 -13.42 -19.83 -15.58
N THR A 308 -14.75 -19.68 -15.55
CA THR A 308 -15.45 -18.61 -14.84
C THR A 308 -14.93 -18.54 -13.40
N ALA A 309 -14.14 -17.51 -13.11
CA ALA A 309 -13.71 -17.24 -11.76
C ALA A 309 -14.98 -17.03 -10.92
N LYS A 310 -15.09 -17.79 -9.84
CA LYS A 310 -16.12 -17.68 -8.82
C LYS A 310 -16.37 -16.20 -8.50
N LYS A 311 -17.63 -15.75 -8.50
CA LYS A 311 -17.94 -14.33 -8.22
C LYS A 311 -17.59 -14.02 -6.77
N TRP A 312 -17.23 -12.78 -6.45
CA TRP A 312 -16.67 -12.46 -5.12
C TRP A 312 -17.64 -12.81 -3.97
N TRP A 313 -18.95 -12.63 -4.15
CA TRP A 313 -19.95 -12.93 -3.12
C TRP A 313 -20.16 -14.43 -2.88
N GLU A 314 -19.78 -15.27 -3.84
CA GLU A 314 -19.91 -16.73 -3.69
C GLU A 314 -18.85 -17.27 -2.71
N TYR A 315 -17.78 -16.52 -2.43
CA TYR A 315 -16.74 -16.92 -1.48
C TYR A 315 -17.23 -16.96 -0.03
N TYR A 316 -18.30 -16.23 0.27
CA TYR A 316 -18.77 -16.02 1.63
C TYR A 316 -19.69 -17.14 2.13
N ASP A 317 -19.46 -17.54 3.36
CA ASP A 317 -20.43 -18.14 4.27
C ASP A 317 -20.78 -17.10 5.36
N GLN A 318 -21.69 -17.43 6.29
CA GLN A 318 -22.09 -16.48 7.34
C GLN A 318 -20.89 -16.04 8.19
N GLU A 319 -20.05 -17.00 8.61
CA GLU A 319 -18.91 -16.74 9.48
C GLU A 319 -17.87 -15.80 8.83
N THR A 320 -17.49 -16.06 7.58
CA THR A 320 -16.53 -15.21 6.85
C THR A 320 -17.09 -13.82 6.55
N LEU A 321 -18.40 -13.71 6.37
CA LEU A 321 -19.08 -12.44 6.19
C LEU A 321 -19.02 -11.63 7.48
N ASP A 322 -19.37 -12.23 8.62
CA ASP A 322 -19.33 -11.58 9.94
C ASP A 322 -17.91 -11.12 10.29
N LEU A 323 -16.90 -11.99 10.11
CA LEU A 323 -15.49 -11.64 10.36
C LEU A 323 -15.00 -10.50 9.45
N THR A 324 -15.39 -10.50 8.17
CA THR A 324 -15.00 -9.43 7.25
C THR A 324 -15.69 -8.11 7.61
N PHE A 325 -16.97 -8.18 7.99
CA PHE A 325 -17.71 -7.00 8.45
C PHE A 325 -17.08 -6.41 9.70
N GLU A 326 -16.71 -7.22 10.69
CA GLU A 326 -16.06 -6.72 11.90
C GLU A 326 -14.70 -6.04 11.57
N ILE A 327 -13.91 -6.64 10.69
CA ILE A 327 -12.63 -6.07 10.25
C ILE A 327 -12.80 -4.69 9.60
N TYR A 328 -13.81 -4.53 8.75
CA TYR A 328 -14.00 -3.35 7.90
C TYR A 328 -15.26 -2.54 8.25
N LYS A 329 -15.76 -2.65 9.48
CA LYS A 329 -17.02 -2.01 9.90
C LYS A 329 -17.02 -0.51 9.61
N ASP A 330 -15.93 0.15 9.96
CA ASP A 330 -15.74 1.59 9.78
C ASP A 330 -15.70 1.97 8.28
N ASP A 331 -15.24 1.08 7.39
CA ASP A 331 -15.26 1.32 5.94
C ASP A 331 -16.69 1.28 5.38
N PHE A 332 -17.56 0.42 5.91
CA PHE A 332 -18.97 0.39 5.48
C PHE A 332 -19.65 1.72 5.78
N GLU A 333 -19.40 2.27 6.97
CA GLU A 333 -19.93 3.57 7.36
C GLU A 333 -19.28 4.71 6.57
N ALA A 334 -17.95 4.82 6.58
CA ALA A 334 -17.21 5.93 5.97
C ALA A 334 -17.48 6.10 4.48
N PHE A 335 -17.73 5.00 3.76
CA PHE A 335 -17.95 5.03 2.31
C PHE A 335 -19.40 4.71 1.91
N ASN A 336 -20.33 4.66 2.87
CA ASN A 336 -21.73 4.35 2.64
C ASN A 336 -21.92 3.09 1.78
N TYR A 337 -21.30 1.98 2.20
CA TYR A 337 -21.54 0.66 1.61
C TYR A 337 -22.60 -0.09 2.40
N SER A 338 -23.45 -0.84 1.69
CA SER A 338 -24.37 -1.77 2.34
C SER A 338 -23.61 -2.97 2.94
N PRO A 339 -23.86 -3.34 4.21
CA PRO A 339 -23.32 -4.57 4.81
C PRO A 339 -24.05 -5.82 4.30
N LYS A 340 -25.16 -5.68 3.57
CA LYS A 340 -25.93 -6.77 2.99
C LYS A 340 -25.39 -7.14 1.61
N ILE A 341 -25.21 -8.44 1.37
CA ILE A 341 -24.87 -8.98 0.05
C ILE A 341 -26.17 -9.35 -0.67
N GLU A 342 -26.68 -8.48 -1.55
CA GLU A 342 -27.96 -8.69 -2.23
C GLU A 342 -28.02 -10.00 -3.04
N GLN A 343 -26.88 -10.49 -3.52
CA GLN A 343 -26.79 -11.74 -4.29
C GLN A 343 -26.82 -13.01 -3.41
N ARG A 344 -26.84 -12.86 -2.08
CA ARG A 344 -26.81 -13.93 -1.09
C ARG A 344 -27.87 -13.71 -0.01
N PRO A 345 -29.17 -13.83 -0.36
CA PRO A 345 -30.26 -13.65 0.60
C PRO A 345 -30.29 -14.70 1.71
N ASP A 346 -29.56 -15.81 1.54
CA ASP A 346 -29.34 -16.84 2.55
C ASP A 346 -28.42 -16.38 3.70
N LEU A 347 -27.63 -15.32 3.48
CA LEU A 347 -26.76 -14.75 4.51
C LEU A 347 -27.48 -13.63 5.26
N VAL A 348 -27.41 -13.67 6.58
CA VAL A 348 -27.94 -12.64 7.46
C VAL A 348 -26.98 -11.46 7.46
N SER A 349 -27.49 -10.27 7.12
CA SER A 349 -26.69 -9.05 7.18
C SER A 349 -26.27 -8.77 8.63
N PRO A 350 -25.00 -8.45 8.89
CA PRO A 350 -24.56 -8.04 10.21
C PRO A 350 -25.31 -6.77 10.60
N VAL A 351 -25.72 -6.70 11.86
CA VAL A 351 -26.37 -5.51 12.39
C VAL A 351 -25.28 -4.47 12.63
N MET A 352 -25.36 -3.34 11.92
CA MET A 352 -24.65 -2.14 12.33
C MET A 352 -25.18 -1.78 13.71
N SER A 353 -24.41 -2.08 14.76
CA SER A 353 -24.73 -1.57 16.10
C SER A 353 -24.97 -0.08 15.94
N LYS A 354 -26.14 0.42 16.34
CA LYS A 354 -26.38 1.86 16.45
C LYS A 354 -25.44 2.35 17.55
N GLU A 355 -24.23 2.64 17.13
CA GLU A 355 -23.23 3.19 18.02
C GLU A 355 -23.80 4.48 18.56
N THR A 356 -23.84 4.58 19.89
CA THR A 356 -24.50 5.73 20.48
C THR A 356 -23.70 6.97 20.12
N LYS A 357 -24.38 8.12 20.01
CA LYS A 357 -23.68 9.41 19.84
C LYS A 357 -22.59 9.59 20.90
N LEU A 358 -22.80 9.03 22.10
CA LEU A 358 -21.85 9.02 23.20
C LEU A 358 -20.59 8.19 22.89
N ASP A 359 -20.71 6.98 22.33
CA ASP A 359 -19.56 6.16 21.93
C ASP A 359 -18.71 6.89 20.87
N ARG A 360 -19.38 7.59 19.94
CA ARG A 360 -18.70 8.43 18.95
C ARG A 360 -17.99 9.61 19.60
N MET A 361 -18.65 10.30 20.54
CA MET A 361 -18.05 11.44 21.26
C MET A 361 -16.86 11.01 22.11
N MET A 362 -16.95 9.88 22.82
CA MET A 362 -15.84 9.37 23.64
C MET A 362 -14.63 8.99 22.77
N ARG A 363 -14.85 8.34 21.62
CA ARG A 363 -13.76 8.04 20.69
C ARG A 363 -13.11 9.30 20.11
N ASN A 364 -13.91 10.28 19.70
CA ASN A 364 -13.39 11.55 19.18
C ASN A 364 -12.62 12.35 20.24
N SER A 365 -13.05 12.32 21.51
CA SER A 365 -12.35 12.98 22.61
C SER A 365 -10.99 12.36 22.90
N ILE A 366 -10.88 11.02 22.86
CA ILE A 366 -9.61 10.32 23.01
C ILE A 366 -8.68 10.66 21.84
N ALA A 367 -9.23 10.68 20.62
CA ALA A 367 -8.48 11.00 19.42
C ALA A 367 -7.91 12.44 19.45
N ALA A 368 -8.71 13.45 19.77
CA ALA A 368 -8.25 14.85 19.86
C ALA A 368 -7.05 15.03 20.81
N SER A 369 -7.05 14.34 21.95
CA SER A 369 -5.90 14.35 22.88
C SER A 369 -4.62 13.71 22.28
N SER A 370 -4.80 12.78 21.34
CA SER A 370 -3.71 12.14 20.60
C SER A 370 -3.12 13.05 19.52
N LEU A 371 -3.91 13.92 18.88
CA LEU A 371 -3.38 14.92 17.94
C LEU A 371 -2.53 15.99 18.64
N GLU A 372 -2.96 16.48 19.80
CA GLU A 372 -2.12 17.36 20.62
C GLU A 372 -0.82 16.66 21.02
N THR A 373 -0.90 15.36 21.32
CA THR A 373 0.28 14.53 21.61
C THR A 373 1.18 14.40 20.37
N ILE A 374 0.64 14.13 19.18
CA ILE A 374 1.39 14.03 17.92
C ILE A 374 2.03 15.37 17.56
N ALA A 375 1.30 16.48 17.70
CA ALA A 375 1.83 17.83 17.52
C ALA A 375 2.99 18.10 18.49
N SER A 376 2.84 17.69 19.76
CA SER A 376 3.91 17.80 20.76
C SER A 376 5.13 16.93 20.42
N MET A 377 4.92 15.70 19.92
CA MET A 377 5.99 14.78 19.51
C MET A 377 6.73 15.29 18.27
N ARG A 378 6.01 15.89 17.31
CA ARG A 378 6.58 16.56 16.15
C ARG A 378 7.47 17.73 16.59
N ASN A 379 6.97 18.58 17.49
CA ASN A 379 7.73 19.70 18.04
C ASN A 379 8.98 19.22 18.81
N ALA A 380 8.87 18.12 19.56
CA ALA A 380 10.01 17.50 20.25
C ALA A 380 11.04 16.90 19.27
N SER A 381 10.60 16.29 18.17
CA SER A 381 11.49 15.71 17.15
C SER A 381 12.23 16.80 16.35
N ILE A 382 11.54 17.89 16.00
CA ILE A 382 12.16 19.09 15.39
C ILE A 382 13.23 19.65 16.34
N LYS A 383 12.92 19.75 17.64
CA LYS A 383 13.87 20.23 18.67
C LYS A 383 15.07 19.29 18.87
N ARG A 384 14.93 17.98 18.64
CA ARG A 384 16.09 17.04 18.66
C ARG A 384 16.94 17.16 17.41
N PHE A 385 16.33 17.34 16.24
CA PHE A 385 17.07 17.54 14.98
C PHE A 385 17.88 18.84 14.99
N SER A 386 17.38 19.91 15.62
CA SER A 386 18.15 21.15 15.80
C SER A 386 19.36 21.00 16.73
N VAL A 387 19.38 19.97 17.60
CA VAL A 387 20.47 19.71 18.55
C VAL A 387 21.52 18.77 17.96
N SER A 388 21.20 17.97 16.93
CA SER A 388 22.11 16.99 16.33
C SER A 388 23.04 17.54 15.22
N GLY A 389 23.25 18.86 15.14
CA GLY A 389 24.35 19.46 14.36
C GLY A 389 24.19 19.52 12.84
N ASN A 390 23.07 19.03 12.27
CA ASN A 390 22.69 19.37 10.90
C ASN A 390 21.90 20.68 10.96
N SER A 391 22.57 21.82 10.76
CA SER A 391 21.92 23.12 10.77
C SER A 391 20.95 23.23 9.59
N LEU A 392 19.65 23.25 9.89
CA LEU A 392 18.67 23.83 8.98
C LEU A 392 19.13 25.25 8.62
N SER A 393 18.97 25.63 7.36
CA SER A 393 19.25 26.98 6.93
C SER A 393 18.37 27.97 7.71
N LYS A 394 18.87 29.19 7.90
CA LYS A 394 18.13 30.25 8.60
C LYS A 394 16.75 30.50 7.97
N ALA A 395 16.63 30.32 6.64
CA ALA A 395 15.39 30.45 5.89
C ALA A 395 14.36 29.36 6.24
N GLU A 396 14.80 28.11 6.43
CA GLU A 396 13.90 27.02 6.84
C GLU A 396 13.38 27.24 8.26
N LEU A 397 14.23 27.74 9.16
CA LEU A 397 13.84 28.10 10.54
C LEU A 397 12.87 29.29 10.60
N GLU A 398 13.05 30.29 9.72
CA GLU A 398 12.15 31.44 9.63
C GLU A 398 10.78 31.04 9.04
N SER A 399 10.74 30.17 8.03
CA SER A 399 9.46 29.67 7.48
C SER A 399 8.65 28.87 8.51
N LEU A 400 9.32 28.06 9.34
CA LEU A 400 8.68 27.28 10.40
C LEU A 400 8.16 28.17 11.54
N ARG A 401 8.85 29.29 11.82
CA ARG A 401 8.41 30.28 12.82
C ARG A 401 7.21 31.09 12.34
N GLU A 402 7.21 31.54 11.08
CA GLU A 402 6.08 32.28 10.51
C GLU A 402 4.81 31.42 10.43
N TYR A 403 4.97 30.10 10.22
CA TYR A 403 3.84 29.18 10.23
C TYR A 403 3.23 29.01 11.63
N SER A 404 4.06 28.86 12.66
CA SER A 404 3.61 28.70 14.06
C SER A 404 2.90 29.94 14.62
N LEU A 405 3.21 31.14 14.12
CA LEU A 405 2.62 32.40 14.58
C LEU A 405 1.30 32.76 13.88
N LYS A 406 0.89 32.00 12.85
CA LYS A 406 -0.38 32.17 12.15
C LYS A 406 -1.51 31.29 12.69
N GLU A 407 -1.20 30.34 13.57
CA GLU A 407 -2.18 29.44 14.21
C GLU A 407 -2.54 29.83 15.66
N GLU A 408 -1.87 30.85 16.22
CA GLU A 408 -2.30 31.58 17.44
C GLU A 408 -3.07 32.85 17.02
#